data_AF-A0A8H3CRS0-F1
#
_entry.id   AF-A0A8H3CRS0-F1
#
_cell.length_a   1.000
_cell.length_b   1.000
_cell.length_c   1.000
_cell.angle_alpha   90.00
_cell.angle_beta   90.00
_cell.angle_gamma   90.00
#
_symmetry.space_group_name_H-M   'P 1'
#
loop_
_entity.id
_entity.type
_entity.pdbx_description
1 polymer ?
#
loop_
_entity_poly.entity_id
_entity_poly.type
_entity_poly.pdbx_seq_one_letter_code
_entity_poly.pdbx_strand_id
1 'polypeptide(L)'
;MLTLNVAITLLAGLSAATPTKRAAPVDGIAGYATLNGGTTGGAGGATTTVTTLAALRSAVAGTSPKVVKISGIITGDGKVVDVGSETTVLGAGSDSGLIGGGFRVKNGKNVIIRNLRLSKSPAPTDLIGLQNATNVWIDHNTFTSDLDHGKDFYDGQCDITHASDFVTVSWNVFTEHFKVSLVGHSDNNGAEDTGHLSHNYFLHVNSRLPSLRFGTGHIYNNYFKNVLNSGVDSRDGAQTLVESNVMENVLLPIETALNGGFAVQRNNLLINTTMDSDLVQGTLTTVPYTYTLDEASTIAEIVAKSAGAGVVTF
;
A
#
# COMPACT_ATOMS: atom_id res chain seq x y z
N MET A 1 -49.40 -40.90 -23.36
CA MET A 1 -48.90 -39.51 -23.35
C MET A 1 -47.68 -39.47 -22.45
N LEU A 2 -46.49 -39.46 -23.03
CA LEU A 2 -45.23 -39.43 -22.28
C LEU A 2 -44.60 -38.05 -22.53
N THR A 3 -44.67 -37.17 -21.54
CA THR A 3 -44.11 -35.82 -21.61
C THR A 3 -42.60 -35.87 -21.40
N LEU A 4 -41.84 -35.58 -22.46
CA LEU A 4 -40.38 -35.46 -22.45
C LEU A 4 -40.02 -34.06 -21.93
N ASN A 5 -39.55 -33.94 -20.69
CA ASN A 5 -38.99 -32.70 -20.16
C ASN A 5 -37.54 -32.57 -20.63
N VAL A 6 -37.29 -31.69 -21.60
CA VAL A 6 -35.95 -31.28 -22.02
C VAL A 6 -35.47 -30.20 -21.05
N ALA A 7 -34.52 -30.55 -20.19
CA ALA A 7 -33.80 -29.57 -19.37
C ALA A 7 -32.77 -28.86 -20.27
N ILE A 8 -33.03 -27.60 -20.62
CA ILE A 8 -32.05 -26.72 -21.26
C ILE A 8 -31.07 -26.28 -20.18
N THR A 9 -29.88 -26.88 -20.17
CA THR A 9 -28.76 -26.40 -19.35
C THR A 9 -28.12 -25.22 -20.09
N LEU A 10 -28.42 -24.01 -19.63
CA LEU A 10 -27.78 -22.80 -20.12
C LEU A 10 -26.32 -22.78 -19.59
N LEU A 11 -25.35 -23.24 -20.39
CA LEU A 11 -23.95 -22.91 -20.13
C LEU A 11 -23.77 -21.42 -20.43
N ALA A 12 -23.91 -20.59 -19.39
CA ALA A 12 -23.41 -19.23 -19.42
C ALA A 12 -21.89 -19.30 -19.55
N GLY A 13 -21.38 -19.06 -20.75
CA GLY A 13 -19.95 -18.86 -20.96
C GLY A 13 -19.52 -17.63 -20.17
N LEU A 14 -18.79 -17.84 -19.07
CA LEU A 14 -17.94 -16.80 -18.50
C LEU A 14 -16.86 -16.49 -19.53
N SER A 15 -17.13 -15.50 -20.38
CA SER A 15 -16.07 -14.79 -21.09
C SER A 15 -15.19 -14.18 -20.01
N ALA A 16 -13.98 -14.72 -19.80
CA ALA A 16 -12.96 -14.05 -19.03
C ALA A 16 -12.77 -12.66 -19.65
N ALA A 17 -13.13 -11.62 -18.91
CA ALA A 17 -12.98 -10.25 -19.36
C ALA A 17 -11.50 -10.03 -19.64
N THR A 18 -11.16 -9.77 -20.89
CA THR A 18 -9.82 -9.35 -21.28
C THR A 18 -9.60 -7.98 -20.64
N PRO A 19 -8.56 -7.77 -19.81
CA PRO A 19 -8.37 -6.48 -19.14
C PRO A 19 -8.20 -5.39 -20.19
N THR A 20 -9.10 -4.41 -20.17
CA THR A 20 -8.98 -3.21 -21.00
C THR A 20 -7.76 -2.41 -20.52
N LYS A 21 -6.77 -2.22 -21.40
CA LYS A 21 -5.56 -1.41 -21.17
C LYS A 21 -5.88 0.08 -21.05
N ARG A 22 -6.44 0.50 -19.92
CA ARG A 22 -6.57 1.92 -19.55
C ARG A 22 -6.26 2.06 -18.08
N ALA A 23 -5.31 2.90 -17.71
CA ALA A 23 -4.93 3.17 -16.33
C ALA A 23 -6.15 3.34 -15.39
N ALA A 24 -6.00 2.88 -14.14
CA ALA A 24 -6.86 3.32 -13.06
C ALA A 24 -6.85 4.86 -13.05
N PRO A 25 -7.96 5.54 -12.72
CA PRO A 25 -7.92 6.99 -12.58
C PRO A 25 -6.80 7.34 -11.60
N VAL A 26 -5.85 8.21 -12.00
CA VAL A 26 -4.78 8.68 -11.11
C VAL A 26 -5.37 9.24 -9.81
N ASP A 27 -6.60 9.76 -9.87
CA ASP A 27 -7.31 10.33 -8.72
C ASP A 27 -8.39 9.39 -8.13
N GLY A 28 -8.40 8.10 -8.49
CA GLY A 28 -9.44 7.14 -8.12
C GLY A 28 -8.92 5.99 -7.28
N ILE A 29 -9.75 5.54 -6.34
CA ILE A 29 -9.46 4.34 -5.55
C ILE A 29 -9.68 3.07 -6.39
N ALA A 30 -8.74 2.13 -6.27
CA ALA A 30 -8.82 0.78 -6.80
C ALA A 30 -8.34 -0.20 -5.71
N GLY A 31 -8.32 -1.50 -5.98
CA GLY A 31 -7.75 -2.45 -5.02
C GLY A 31 -8.68 -2.85 -3.88
N TYR A 32 -8.10 -3.49 -2.86
CA TYR A 32 -8.84 -4.05 -1.72
C TYR A 32 -9.62 -3.02 -0.91
N ALA A 33 -9.19 -1.75 -0.88
CA ALA A 33 -9.90 -0.69 -0.16
C ALA A 33 -11.25 -0.31 -0.81
N THR A 34 -11.55 -0.81 -2.02
CA THR A 34 -12.87 -0.72 -2.66
C THR A 34 -13.87 -1.75 -2.15
N LEU A 35 -13.39 -2.80 -1.50
CA LEU A 35 -14.21 -3.89 -0.98
C LEU A 35 -14.74 -3.55 0.41
N ASN A 36 -15.49 -4.46 1.02
CA ASN A 36 -16.00 -4.31 2.39
C ASN A 36 -16.75 -2.98 2.63
N GLY A 37 -17.58 -2.56 1.67
CA GLY A 37 -18.30 -1.29 1.73
C GLY A 37 -17.53 -0.07 1.23
N GLY A 38 -16.26 -0.22 0.87
CA GLY A 38 -15.42 0.81 0.28
C GLY A 38 -14.75 1.73 1.30
N THR A 39 -13.96 2.67 0.79
CA THR A 39 -13.23 3.66 1.60
C THR A 39 -13.53 5.06 1.10
N THR A 40 -14.18 5.87 1.93
CA THR A 40 -14.59 7.25 1.67
C THR A 40 -13.93 8.26 2.61
N GLY A 41 -13.22 7.79 3.64
CA GLY A 41 -12.60 8.65 4.65
C GLY A 41 -13.62 9.55 5.33
N GLY A 42 -13.29 10.85 5.38
CA GLY A 42 -14.13 11.88 6.00
C GLY A 42 -15.17 12.53 5.10
N ALA A 43 -15.52 11.91 3.96
CA ALA A 43 -16.52 12.45 3.05
C ALA A 43 -17.83 12.82 3.78
N GLY A 44 -18.39 14.00 3.49
CA GLY A 44 -19.57 14.54 4.17
C GLY A 44 -19.31 15.13 5.56
N GLY A 45 -18.08 15.03 6.07
CA GLY A 45 -17.63 15.59 7.34
C GLY A 45 -17.18 17.04 7.27
N ALA A 46 -16.90 17.62 8.45
CA ALA A 46 -16.33 18.95 8.54
C ALA A 46 -14.89 18.98 8.02
N THR A 47 -14.50 20.07 7.35
CA THR A 47 -13.11 20.29 6.91
C THR A 47 -12.40 21.27 7.82
N THR A 48 -11.23 20.88 8.34
CA THR A 48 -10.38 21.72 9.20
C THR A 48 -8.99 21.80 8.60
N THR A 49 -8.41 23.00 8.52
CA THR A 49 -7.00 23.17 8.13
C THR A 49 -6.13 23.35 9.37
N VAL A 50 -5.01 22.64 9.44
CA VAL A 50 -4.08 22.66 10.56
C VAL A 50 -2.66 22.98 10.11
N THR A 51 -1.91 23.68 10.97
CA THR A 51 -0.52 24.11 10.73
C THR A 51 0.41 23.79 11.91
N THR A 52 -0.11 23.17 12.98
CA THR A 52 0.66 22.82 14.17
C THR A 52 0.37 21.37 14.59
N LEU A 53 1.35 20.74 15.25
CA LEU A 53 1.21 19.36 15.73
C LEU A 53 0.05 19.20 16.72
N ALA A 54 -0.15 20.17 17.62
CA ALA A 54 -1.25 20.14 18.59
C ALA A 54 -2.61 20.21 17.90
N ALA A 55 -2.77 21.12 16.92
CA ALA A 55 -4.01 21.23 16.14
C ALA A 55 -4.25 19.96 15.31
N LEU A 56 -3.21 19.40 14.70
CA LEU A 56 -3.27 18.14 13.96
C LEU A 56 -3.80 17.00 14.83
N ARG A 57 -3.16 16.75 15.99
CA ARG A 57 -3.58 15.70 16.94
C ARG A 57 -5.02 15.86 17.38
N SER A 58 -5.45 17.09 17.67
CA SER A 58 -6.84 17.35 18.06
C SER A 58 -7.82 17.11 16.91
N ALA A 59 -7.45 17.48 15.68
CA ALA A 59 -8.35 17.45 14.53
C ALA A 59 -8.60 16.03 14.00
N VAL A 60 -7.60 15.14 14.08
CA VAL A 60 -7.71 13.76 13.54
C VAL A 60 -8.34 12.77 14.52
N ALA A 61 -8.60 13.17 15.76
CA ALA A 61 -9.15 12.29 16.79
C ALA A 61 -10.66 12.02 16.62
N GLY A 62 -11.14 10.97 17.29
CA GLY A 62 -12.56 10.60 17.34
C GLY A 62 -13.04 9.85 16.09
N THR A 63 -14.34 9.63 15.96
CA THR A 63 -14.90 8.68 14.97
C THR A 63 -15.94 9.27 14.03
N SER A 64 -16.29 10.55 14.19
CA SER A 64 -17.21 11.24 13.27
C SER A 64 -16.50 11.60 11.95
N PRO A 65 -17.19 11.54 10.80
CA PRO A 65 -16.62 11.94 9.50
C PRO A 65 -15.92 13.31 9.54
N LYS A 66 -14.65 13.38 9.09
CA LYS A 66 -13.87 14.63 9.05
C LYS A 66 -12.76 14.66 8.01
N VAL A 67 -12.52 15.82 7.42
CA VAL A 67 -11.37 16.08 6.54
C VAL A 67 -10.40 17.03 7.26
N VAL A 68 -9.17 16.58 7.49
CA VAL A 68 -8.11 17.37 8.11
C VAL A 68 -7.06 17.70 7.06
N LYS A 69 -7.05 18.96 6.63
CA LYS A 69 -6.06 19.48 5.69
C LYS A 69 -4.81 19.95 6.45
N ILE A 70 -3.64 19.43 6.11
CA ILE A 70 -2.35 19.91 6.63
C ILE A 70 -1.83 20.99 5.68
N SER A 71 -1.52 22.18 6.18
CA SER A 71 -0.94 23.27 5.39
C SER A 71 0.50 23.53 5.83
N GLY A 72 1.45 23.28 4.94
CA GLY A 72 2.88 23.32 5.23
C GLY A 72 3.40 22.05 5.91
N ILE A 73 4.71 22.00 6.15
CA ILE A 73 5.36 20.89 6.87
C ILE A 73 5.26 21.17 8.38
N ILE A 74 4.53 20.31 9.09
CA ILE A 74 4.46 20.34 10.56
C ILE A 74 5.69 19.62 11.13
N THR A 75 6.36 20.23 12.10
CA THR A 75 7.43 19.56 12.87
C THR A 75 6.81 18.71 13.98
N GLY A 76 7.15 17.41 13.95
CA GLY A 76 6.77 16.41 14.94
C GLY A 76 7.68 16.40 16.17
N ASP A 77 7.29 15.60 17.15
CA ASP A 77 7.99 15.42 18.44
C ASP A 77 8.57 13.99 18.60
N GLY A 78 8.76 13.28 17.49
CA GLY A 78 9.17 11.88 17.42
C GLY A 78 8.07 10.88 17.73
N LYS A 79 6.86 11.34 18.06
CA LYS A 79 5.74 10.47 18.47
C LYS A 79 4.66 10.39 17.42
N VAL A 80 3.88 9.32 17.54
CA VAL A 80 2.73 9.03 16.73
C VAL A 80 1.61 10.07 16.87
N VAL A 81 0.90 10.30 15.77
CA VAL A 81 -0.39 10.98 15.67
C VAL A 81 -1.45 9.91 15.40
N ASP A 82 -2.25 9.58 16.41
CA ASP A 82 -3.34 8.60 16.28
C ASP A 82 -4.52 9.20 15.50
N VAL A 83 -4.82 8.62 14.35
CA VAL A 83 -5.90 9.00 13.44
C VAL A 83 -7.12 8.12 13.73
N GLY A 84 -8.25 8.76 14.00
CA GLY A 84 -9.51 8.09 14.26
C GLY A 84 -10.23 7.65 12.98
N SER A 85 -11.32 6.90 13.14
CA SER A 85 -12.12 6.40 12.01
C SER A 85 -12.81 7.54 11.24
N GLU A 86 -13.28 7.22 10.03
CA GLU A 86 -14.04 8.16 9.18
C GLU A 86 -13.26 9.46 8.91
N THR A 87 -11.95 9.34 8.68
CA THR A 87 -11.05 10.50 8.60
C THR A 87 -10.29 10.54 7.28
N THR A 88 -10.24 11.71 6.66
CA THR A 88 -9.30 12.00 5.58
C THR A 88 -8.24 12.97 6.09
N VAL A 89 -6.97 12.53 6.13
CA VAL A 89 -5.82 13.42 6.33
C VAL A 89 -5.26 13.77 4.97
N LEU A 90 -5.22 15.06 4.64
CA LEU A 90 -4.93 15.54 3.29
C LEU A 90 -3.88 16.65 3.30
N GLY A 91 -2.86 16.56 2.45
CA GLY A 91 -1.99 17.71 2.22
C GLY A 91 -2.69 18.81 1.42
N ALA A 92 -2.74 20.02 1.93
CA ALA A 92 -3.37 21.17 1.26
C ALA A 92 -2.62 21.65 0.00
N GLY A 93 -1.33 21.30 -0.13
CA GLY A 93 -0.49 21.61 -1.28
C GLY A 93 0.69 20.64 -1.41
N SER A 94 1.58 20.91 -2.37
CA SER A 94 2.77 20.08 -2.65
C SER A 94 3.77 19.96 -1.51
N ASP A 95 3.76 20.94 -0.60
CA ASP A 95 4.69 21.07 0.54
C ASP A 95 3.95 20.95 1.88
N SER A 96 2.95 20.08 1.92
CA SER A 96 2.18 19.76 3.12
C SER A 96 2.55 18.41 3.70
N GLY A 97 2.69 18.30 5.02
CA GLY A 97 3.09 17.04 5.62
C GLY A 97 3.59 17.11 7.05
N LEU A 98 4.36 16.09 7.44
CA LEU A 98 4.91 15.90 8.78
C LEU A 98 6.37 15.45 8.69
N ILE A 99 7.24 16.12 9.42
CA ILE A 99 8.64 15.70 9.62
C ILE A 99 8.86 15.34 11.09
N GLY A 100 9.64 14.31 11.39
CA GLY A 100 9.99 13.99 12.78
C GLY A 100 8.83 13.38 13.58
N GLY A 101 8.01 12.56 12.95
CA GLY A 101 6.89 11.82 13.55
C GLY A 101 6.07 11.13 12.47
N GLY A 102 4.98 10.48 12.84
CA GLY A 102 4.15 9.74 11.88
C GLY A 102 2.72 9.52 12.33
N PHE A 103 1.93 8.90 11.47
CA PHE A 103 0.52 8.62 11.69
C PHE A 103 0.30 7.17 12.09
N ARG A 104 -0.70 6.92 12.94
CA ARG A 104 -1.18 5.56 13.18
C ARG A 104 -2.69 5.50 13.11
N VAL A 105 -3.21 4.50 12.41
CA VAL A 105 -4.62 4.09 12.49
C VAL A 105 -4.66 2.82 13.32
N LYS A 106 -5.22 2.91 14.52
CA LYS A 106 -5.32 1.78 15.45
C LYS A 106 -6.77 1.47 15.77
N ASN A 107 -7.21 0.23 15.55
CA ASN A 107 -8.60 -0.18 15.71
C ASN A 107 -9.58 0.75 14.96
N GLY A 108 -9.14 1.26 13.81
CA GLY A 108 -9.83 2.29 13.05
C GLY A 108 -10.33 1.76 11.72
N LYS A 109 -11.31 2.45 11.14
CA LYS A 109 -11.82 2.10 9.81
C LYS A 109 -12.12 3.32 8.97
N ASN A 110 -12.18 3.11 7.66
CA ASN A 110 -12.56 4.12 6.68
C ASN A 110 -11.67 5.38 6.79
N VAL A 111 -10.39 5.20 6.51
CA VAL A 111 -9.38 6.28 6.62
C VAL A 111 -8.68 6.50 5.28
N ILE A 112 -8.49 7.76 4.92
CA ILE A 112 -7.70 8.18 3.77
C ILE A 112 -6.51 9.02 4.28
N ILE A 113 -5.29 8.68 3.89
CA ILE A 113 -4.09 9.49 4.15
C ILE A 113 -3.45 9.83 2.80
N ARG A 114 -3.49 11.10 2.41
CA ARG A 114 -3.26 11.49 1.03
C ARG A 114 -2.47 12.78 0.84
N ASN A 115 -1.63 12.82 -0.18
CA ASN A 115 -0.91 14.02 -0.62
C ASN A 115 0.04 14.62 0.42
N LEU A 116 0.69 13.79 1.25
CA LEU A 116 1.58 14.26 2.30
C LEU A 116 3.05 13.99 1.97
N ARG A 117 3.92 14.94 2.32
CA ARG A 117 5.37 14.70 2.48
C ARG A 117 5.63 14.25 3.91
N LEU A 118 6.02 13.00 4.09
CA LEU A 118 6.28 12.36 5.37
C LEU A 118 7.76 12.05 5.49
N SER A 119 8.41 12.50 6.55
CA SER A 119 9.85 12.29 6.65
C SER A 119 10.44 12.13 8.04
N LYS A 120 11.54 11.36 8.10
CA LYS A 120 12.47 11.28 9.24
C LYS A 120 11.80 11.04 10.59
N SER A 121 10.86 10.09 10.66
CA SER A 121 10.24 9.69 11.92
C SER A 121 11.17 8.75 12.68
N PRO A 122 11.73 9.15 13.84
CA PRO A 122 12.65 8.30 14.58
C PRO A 122 11.93 7.04 15.09
N ALA A 123 12.66 5.94 15.17
CA ALA A 123 12.17 4.73 15.81
C ALA A 123 11.70 5.03 17.25
N PRO A 124 10.60 4.40 17.73
CA PRO A 124 9.87 3.31 17.09
C PRO A 124 8.66 3.77 16.26
N THR A 125 8.60 5.05 15.84
CA THR A 125 7.43 5.58 15.14
C THR A 125 7.59 5.42 13.64
N ASP A 126 6.71 4.66 13.00
CA ASP A 126 6.60 4.59 11.54
C ASP A 126 6.07 5.90 10.96
N LEU A 127 6.36 6.21 9.69
CA LEU A 127 5.73 7.37 9.03
C LEU A 127 4.21 7.17 8.88
N ILE A 128 3.77 5.96 8.51
CA ILE A 128 2.40 5.48 8.67
C ILE A 128 2.42 4.05 9.23
N GLY A 129 1.65 3.80 10.30
CA GLY A 129 1.41 2.46 10.84
C GLY A 129 -0.09 2.13 10.89
N LEU A 130 -0.48 0.97 10.39
CA LEU A 130 -1.83 0.41 10.55
C LEU A 130 -1.79 -0.75 11.55
N GLN A 131 -2.70 -0.73 12.52
CA GLN A 131 -2.85 -1.77 13.53
C GLN A 131 -4.33 -2.09 13.70
N ASN A 132 -4.78 -3.28 13.28
CA ASN A 132 -6.19 -3.67 13.29
C ASN A 132 -7.08 -2.60 12.64
N ALA A 133 -6.65 -2.12 11.46
CA ALA A 133 -7.35 -1.11 10.70
C ALA A 133 -7.99 -1.71 9.45
N THR A 134 -9.19 -1.25 9.10
CA THR A 134 -9.92 -1.74 7.91
C THR A 134 -10.33 -0.62 6.97
N ASN A 135 -10.37 -0.89 5.67
CA ASN A 135 -10.80 0.10 4.66
C ASN A 135 -9.94 1.37 4.74
N VAL A 136 -8.66 1.22 4.40
CA VAL A 136 -7.69 2.32 4.46
C VAL A 136 -7.08 2.55 3.09
N TRP A 137 -7.03 3.81 2.65
CA TRP A 137 -6.41 4.22 1.40
C TRP A 137 -5.25 5.20 1.68
N ILE A 138 -4.03 4.78 1.36
CA ILE A 138 -2.81 5.60 1.49
C ILE A 138 -2.37 5.96 0.08
N ASP A 139 -2.53 7.22 -0.31
CA ASP A 139 -2.45 7.60 -1.72
C ASP A 139 -1.61 8.85 -1.96
N HIS A 140 -0.81 8.89 -3.02
CA HIS A 140 -0.08 10.11 -3.43
C HIS A 140 0.76 10.75 -2.32
N ASN A 141 1.34 9.97 -1.41
CA ASN A 141 2.26 10.49 -0.40
C ASN A 141 3.72 10.31 -0.84
N THR A 142 4.61 11.13 -0.30
CA THR A 142 6.06 10.96 -0.45
C THR A 142 6.65 10.68 0.91
N PHE A 143 7.25 9.51 1.08
CA PHE A 143 7.94 9.04 2.27
C PHE A 143 9.44 9.14 2.05
N THR A 144 10.17 9.75 2.99
CA THR A 144 11.64 9.82 2.91
C THR A 144 12.28 9.76 4.28
N SER A 145 13.40 9.05 4.39
CA SER A 145 14.25 9.07 5.57
C SER A 145 15.65 9.53 5.15
N ASP A 146 16.69 8.79 5.56
CA ASP A 146 18.05 8.85 5.03
C ASP A 146 18.72 7.48 5.26
N LEU A 147 19.86 7.25 4.61
CA LEU A 147 20.67 6.04 4.73
C LEU A 147 21.98 6.27 5.52
N ASP A 148 22.14 7.45 6.11
CA ASP A 148 23.35 7.86 6.83
C ASP A 148 23.38 7.39 8.29
N HIS A 149 22.29 6.77 8.74
CA HIS A 149 22.16 6.13 10.05
C HIS A 149 22.07 4.61 9.92
N GLY A 150 22.24 3.89 11.03
CA GLY A 150 21.98 2.45 11.07
C GLY A 150 20.50 2.13 10.80
N LYS A 151 20.24 0.92 10.28
CA LYS A 151 18.90 0.44 9.86
C LYS A 151 17.77 0.55 10.89
N ASP A 152 18.09 0.71 12.17
CA ASP A 152 17.13 0.78 13.28
C ASP A 152 17.02 2.18 13.91
N PHE A 153 17.66 3.19 13.32
CA PHE A 153 17.46 4.60 13.72
C PHE A 153 16.05 5.08 13.36
N TYR A 154 15.58 4.70 12.17
CA TYR A 154 14.20 4.80 11.74
C TYR A 154 13.55 3.40 11.76
N ASP A 155 12.22 3.34 11.83
CA ASP A 155 11.48 2.06 11.77
C ASP A 155 10.85 1.81 10.39
N GLY A 156 9.52 1.70 10.27
CA GLY A 156 8.80 1.55 9.00
C GLY A 156 8.48 2.88 8.29
N GLN A 157 8.36 2.88 6.97
CA GLN A 157 7.68 3.98 6.27
C GLN A 157 6.17 3.76 6.22
N CYS A 158 5.73 2.53 5.92
CA CYS A 158 4.32 2.18 5.86
C CYS A 158 4.11 0.75 6.34
N ASP A 159 3.93 0.55 7.64
CA ASP A 159 3.75 -0.77 8.22
C ASP A 159 2.25 -1.09 8.41
N ILE A 160 1.87 -2.32 8.08
CA ILE A 160 0.48 -2.82 8.11
C ILE A 160 0.47 -4.10 8.94
N THR A 161 -0.13 -4.03 10.12
CA THR A 161 0.03 -5.08 11.13
C THR A 161 -1.29 -5.36 11.84
N HIS A 162 -1.31 -6.42 12.65
CA HIS A 162 -2.44 -6.80 13.51
C HIS A 162 -3.75 -6.92 12.74
N ALA A 163 -3.88 -7.92 11.86
CA ALA A 163 -5.10 -8.18 11.09
C ALA A 163 -5.65 -6.98 10.29
N SER A 164 -4.84 -5.95 10.01
CA SER A 164 -5.29 -4.84 9.18
C SER A 164 -5.66 -5.36 7.78
N ASP A 165 -6.80 -4.93 7.24
CA ASP A 165 -7.37 -5.54 6.04
C ASP A 165 -8.11 -4.52 5.16
N PHE A 166 -8.41 -4.87 3.92
CA PHE A 166 -9.03 -3.97 2.96
C PHE A 166 -8.22 -2.67 2.78
N VAL A 167 -6.90 -2.81 2.64
CA VAL A 167 -5.97 -1.68 2.49
C VAL A 167 -5.59 -1.51 1.02
N THR A 168 -5.34 -0.27 0.61
CA THR A 168 -4.72 0.03 -0.68
C THR A 168 -3.72 1.14 -0.50
N VAL A 169 -2.51 0.91 -1.02
CA VAL A 169 -1.43 1.89 -1.00
C VAL A 169 -0.96 2.12 -2.42
N SER A 170 -1.39 3.23 -3.00
CA SER A 170 -1.27 3.56 -4.42
C SER A 170 -0.55 4.89 -4.63
N TRP A 171 0.16 5.03 -5.74
CA TRP A 171 0.76 6.30 -6.18
C TRP A 171 1.67 6.98 -5.15
N ASN A 172 2.23 6.26 -4.18
CA ASN A 172 3.15 6.83 -3.21
C ASN A 172 4.58 6.83 -3.75
N VAL A 173 5.50 7.57 -3.13
CA VAL A 173 6.94 7.49 -3.39
C VAL A 173 7.64 7.14 -2.08
N PHE A 174 8.49 6.12 -2.07
CA PHE A 174 9.14 5.60 -0.86
C PHE A 174 10.65 5.65 -1.02
N THR A 175 11.30 6.73 -0.60
CA THR A 175 12.73 6.92 -0.89
C THR A 175 13.62 6.87 0.36
N GLU A 176 14.90 6.56 0.17
CA GLU A 176 15.98 6.73 1.17
C GLU A 176 15.68 6.06 2.52
N HIS A 177 15.43 4.74 2.52
CA HIS A 177 15.03 4.04 3.75
C HIS A 177 15.41 2.56 3.79
N PHE A 178 15.65 2.04 5.00
CA PHE A 178 16.07 0.66 5.22
C PHE A 178 14.92 -0.37 5.22
N LYS A 179 13.85 -0.10 5.98
CA LYS A 179 12.74 -1.04 6.28
C LYS A 179 11.41 -0.42 5.84
N VAL A 180 11.00 -0.61 4.59
CA VAL A 180 9.96 0.25 4.03
C VAL A 180 8.56 -0.13 4.50
N SER A 181 8.15 -1.38 4.27
CA SER A 181 6.81 -1.81 4.62
C SER A 181 6.80 -3.25 5.11
N LEU A 182 6.56 -3.40 6.41
CA LEU A 182 6.23 -4.67 7.03
C LEU A 182 4.72 -4.92 6.92
N VAL A 183 4.34 -6.10 6.45
CA VAL A 183 2.95 -6.55 6.40
C VAL A 183 2.83 -7.84 7.21
N GLY A 184 2.29 -7.74 8.43
CA GLY A 184 2.34 -8.80 9.44
C GLY A 184 3.65 -8.76 10.23
N HIS A 185 3.58 -8.47 11.53
CA HIS A 185 4.74 -8.02 12.31
C HIS A 185 5.63 -9.13 12.87
N SER A 186 5.14 -10.37 12.93
CA SER A 186 5.81 -11.48 13.62
C SER A 186 5.43 -12.81 13.01
N ASP A 187 6.42 -13.69 12.83
CA ASP A 187 6.24 -15.08 12.37
C ASP A 187 5.30 -15.89 13.31
N ASN A 188 5.14 -15.44 14.56
CA ASN A 188 4.28 -16.07 15.56
C ASN A 188 2.87 -15.44 15.67
N ASN A 189 2.51 -14.51 14.79
CA ASN A 189 1.22 -13.82 14.84
C ASN A 189 0.15 -14.41 13.90
N GLY A 190 0.38 -15.61 13.37
CA GLY A 190 -0.52 -16.24 12.39
C GLY A 190 -1.96 -16.42 12.89
N ALA A 191 -2.19 -16.55 14.20
CA ALA A 191 -3.54 -16.65 14.76
C ALA A 191 -4.39 -15.39 14.58
N GLU A 192 -3.77 -14.21 14.52
CA GLU A 192 -4.43 -12.92 14.27
C GLU A 192 -4.40 -12.59 12.77
N ASP A 193 -3.27 -12.80 12.10
CA ASP A 193 -3.02 -12.25 10.75
C ASP A 193 -3.48 -13.15 9.59
N THR A 194 -3.69 -14.46 9.81
CA THR A 194 -4.11 -15.38 8.73
C THR A 194 -5.48 -15.00 8.17
N GLY A 195 -5.54 -14.70 6.87
CA GLY A 195 -6.76 -14.27 6.19
C GLY A 195 -6.91 -12.76 6.01
N HIS A 196 -5.92 -11.95 6.41
CA HIS A 196 -5.92 -10.48 6.32
C HIS A 196 -4.72 -9.93 5.51
N LEU A 197 -4.43 -8.61 5.59
CA LEU A 197 -3.17 -7.93 5.17
C LEU A 197 -2.86 -7.78 3.65
N SER A 198 -3.43 -6.76 2.98
CA SER A 198 -3.33 -6.54 1.52
C SER A 198 -2.69 -5.19 1.04
N HIS A 199 -1.55 -5.25 0.29
CA HIS A 199 -1.06 -4.43 -0.88
C HIS A 199 -0.41 -3.02 -0.79
N ASN A 200 0.84 -2.85 -1.29
CA ASN A 200 1.53 -1.55 -1.50
C ASN A 200 2.51 -1.45 -2.72
N TYR A 201 2.81 -0.18 -3.12
CA TYR A 201 3.73 0.31 -4.19
C TYR A 201 5.09 0.84 -3.67
N PHE A 202 6.23 0.70 -4.38
CA PHE A 202 7.56 1.14 -3.89
C PHE A 202 8.56 1.65 -4.96
N LEU A 203 9.35 2.69 -4.66
CA LEU A 203 10.42 3.27 -5.51
C LEU A 203 11.56 3.89 -4.67
N HIS A 204 12.81 3.39 -4.77
CA HIS A 204 14.08 3.84 -4.11
C HIS A 204 14.32 3.43 -2.65
N VAL A 205 14.71 2.18 -2.42
CA VAL A 205 14.66 1.58 -1.09
C VAL A 205 15.68 0.46 -0.87
N ASN A 206 15.97 0.13 0.38
CA ASN A 206 16.85 -1.00 0.70
C ASN A 206 16.11 -2.35 0.73
N SER A 207 14.98 -2.48 1.45
CA SER A 207 14.25 -3.74 1.64
C SER A 207 12.77 -3.59 2.07
N ARG A 208 12.00 -4.70 2.00
CA ARG A 208 10.60 -4.87 2.44
C ARG A 208 9.55 -4.16 1.56
N LEU A 209 9.33 -4.65 0.34
CA LEU A 209 8.52 -3.98 -0.68
C LEU A 209 7.34 -4.80 -1.25
N PRO A 210 6.39 -5.29 -0.43
CA PRO A 210 6.42 -5.34 1.02
C PRO A 210 7.11 -6.61 1.52
N SER A 211 7.41 -6.70 2.82
CA SER A 211 7.64 -7.98 3.49
C SER A 211 6.33 -8.48 4.08
N LEU A 212 5.66 -9.40 3.38
CA LEU A 212 4.29 -9.85 3.66
C LEU A 212 4.24 -11.25 4.26
N ARG A 213 3.48 -11.38 5.35
CA ARG A 213 3.21 -12.65 6.06
C ARG A 213 1.73 -13.00 6.05
N PHE A 214 1.42 -14.31 6.02
CA PHE A 214 0.10 -14.94 6.21
C PHE A 214 -1.03 -14.58 5.23
N GLY A 215 -1.01 -13.37 4.66
CA GLY A 215 -2.07 -12.76 3.89
C GLY A 215 -1.93 -12.87 2.38
N THR A 216 -2.67 -12.02 1.67
CA THR A 216 -2.62 -11.91 0.21
C THR A 216 -2.13 -10.54 -0.25
N GLY A 217 -1.18 -10.49 -1.17
CA GLY A 217 -0.71 -9.25 -1.81
C GLY A 217 -0.90 -9.26 -3.33
N HIS A 218 -1.42 -8.20 -3.94
CA HIS A 218 -1.38 -7.96 -5.38
C HIS A 218 -0.55 -6.71 -5.58
N ILE A 219 0.60 -6.91 -6.18
CA ILE A 219 1.64 -5.92 -6.35
C ILE A 219 1.71 -5.70 -7.85
N TYR A 220 1.05 -4.64 -8.34
CA TYR A 220 1.00 -4.34 -9.76
C TYR A 220 1.29 -2.89 -10.12
N ASN A 221 1.78 -2.68 -11.35
CA ASN A 221 2.14 -1.37 -11.90
C ASN A 221 3.15 -0.58 -11.06
N ASN A 222 4.07 -1.27 -10.38
CA ASN A 222 5.08 -0.64 -9.51
C ASN A 222 6.41 -0.46 -10.24
N TYR A 223 7.16 0.58 -9.86
CA TYR A 223 8.54 0.79 -10.34
C TYR A 223 9.56 0.66 -9.21
N PHE A 224 10.08 -0.54 -9.05
CA PHE A 224 11.18 -0.84 -8.14
C PHE A 224 12.49 -0.40 -8.79
N LYS A 225 13.22 0.53 -8.16
CA LYS A 225 14.49 1.04 -8.66
C LYS A 225 15.55 1.05 -7.58
N ASN A 226 16.74 0.53 -7.91
CA ASN A 226 17.93 0.52 -7.06
C ASN A 226 17.64 -0.08 -5.68
N VAL A 227 17.09 -1.30 -5.68
CA VAL A 227 16.74 -2.00 -4.44
C VAL A 227 17.92 -2.82 -3.97
N LEU A 228 18.53 -2.40 -2.85
CA LEU A 228 19.84 -2.88 -2.41
C LEU A 228 19.83 -4.28 -1.77
N ASN A 229 18.67 -4.75 -1.30
CA ASN A 229 18.54 -6.06 -0.66
C ASN A 229 17.41 -6.88 -1.29
N SER A 230 16.15 -6.55 -1.00
CA SER A 230 15.01 -7.35 -1.47
C SER A 230 13.78 -6.51 -1.82
N GLY A 231 13.06 -6.98 -2.83
CA GLY A 231 11.82 -6.43 -3.35
C GLY A 231 10.62 -6.95 -2.59
N VAL A 232 9.80 -7.76 -3.26
CA VAL A 232 8.62 -8.39 -2.65
C VAL A 232 9.07 -9.60 -1.84
N ASP A 233 8.96 -9.56 -0.51
CA ASP A 233 9.24 -10.73 0.33
C ASP A 233 7.90 -11.38 0.72
N SER A 234 7.61 -12.56 0.19
CA SER A 234 6.45 -13.37 0.53
C SER A 234 6.84 -14.45 1.53
N ARG A 235 6.28 -14.38 2.75
CA ARG A 235 6.75 -15.12 3.92
C ARG A 235 5.60 -15.75 4.69
N ASP A 236 5.91 -16.68 5.58
CA ASP A 236 4.99 -17.38 6.47
C ASP A 236 3.64 -17.77 5.80
N GLY A 237 3.72 -18.38 4.61
CA GLY A 237 2.55 -18.87 3.86
C GLY A 237 1.77 -17.82 3.08
N ALA A 238 2.24 -16.57 3.06
CA ALA A 238 1.70 -15.50 2.23
C ALA A 238 1.55 -15.89 0.75
N GLN A 239 0.54 -15.33 0.09
CA GLN A 239 0.31 -15.46 -1.34
C GLN A 239 0.41 -14.10 -2.02
N THR A 240 1.33 -13.95 -2.97
CA THR A 240 1.50 -12.72 -3.73
C THR A 240 1.18 -12.91 -5.21
N LEU A 241 0.55 -11.92 -5.82
CA LEU A 241 0.31 -11.79 -7.25
C LEU A 241 1.08 -10.56 -7.72
N VAL A 242 2.21 -10.78 -8.38
CA VAL A 242 3.16 -9.73 -8.76
C VAL A 242 3.08 -9.51 -10.27
N GLU A 243 2.37 -8.47 -10.70
CA GLU A 243 1.97 -8.29 -12.09
C GLU A 243 2.38 -6.97 -12.71
N SER A 244 2.95 -7.00 -13.92
CA SER A 244 3.24 -5.77 -14.68
C SER A 244 3.96 -4.75 -13.82
N ASN A 245 5.13 -5.09 -13.29
CA ASN A 245 5.99 -4.17 -12.57
C ASN A 245 7.28 -3.93 -13.36
N VAL A 246 7.98 -2.84 -13.09
CA VAL A 246 9.36 -2.62 -13.53
C VAL A 246 10.28 -2.84 -12.34
N MET A 247 11.29 -3.70 -12.48
CA MET A 247 12.30 -3.96 -11.47
C MET A 247 13.68 -3.68 -12.09
N GLU A 248 14.22 -2.51 -11.75
CA GLU A 248 15.49 -1.99 -12.26
C GLU A 248 16.55 -1.96 -11.14
N ASN A 249 17.67 -2.67 -11.33
CA ASN A 249 18.75 -2.79 -10.34
C ASN A 249 18.23 -3.24 -8.95
N VAL A 250 17.37 -4.26 -8.94
CA VAL A 250 16.84 -4.93 -7.76
C VAL A 250 17.62 -6.22 -7.52
N LEU A 251 18.17 -6.41 -6.31
CA LEU A 251 19.00 -7.57 -5.96
C LEU A 251 18.17 -8.87 -5.89
N LEU A 252 17.12 -8.90 -5.08
CA LEU A 252 16.15 -10.02 -4.98
C LEU A 252 14.75 -9.50 -5.33
N PRO A 253 14.30 -9.56 -6.59
CA PRO A 253 13.02 -8.95 -6.99
C PRO A 253 11.78 -9.52 -6.30
N ILE A 254 11.72 -10.84 -6.12
CA ILE A 254 10.60 -11.54 -5.47
C ILE A 254 11.17 -12.70 -4.65
N GLU A 255 11.15 -12.59 -3.33
CA GLU A 255 11.67 -13.62 -2.44
C GLU A 255 10.53 -14.46 -1.84
N THR A 256 10.63 -15.79 -1.93
CA THR A 256 9.71 -16.73 -1.25
C THR A 256 10.43 -17.67 -0.27
N ALA A 257 11.77 -17.64 -0.25
CA ALA A 257 12.58 -18.55 0.54
C ALA A 257 12.67 -18.15 2.02
N LEU A 258 12.49 -16.85 2.33
CA LEU A 258 12.56 -16.32 3.69
C LEU A 258 11.33 -16.73 4.52
N ASN A 259 11.45 -17.83 5.26
CA ASN A 259 10.37 -18.45 6.06
C ASN A 259 9.17 -18.97 5.23
N GLY A 260 9.37 -19.17 3.93
CA GLY A 260 8.38 -19.80 3.05
C GLY A 260 7.19 -18.90 2.72
N GLY A 261 6.85 -18.80 1.45
CA GLY A 261 5.66 -18.12 0.97
C GLY A 261 5.47 -18.45 -0.50
N PHE A 262 4.61 -17.71 -1.17
CA PHE A 262 4.24 -18.05 -2.53
C PHE A 262 4.04 -16.81 -3.40
N ALA A 263 4.51 -16.90 -4.64
CA ALA A 263 4.30 -15.85 -5.63
C ALA A 263 3.75 -16.42 -6.93
N VAL A 264 2.75 -15.77 -7.49
CA VAL A 264 2.38 -15.84 -8.90
C VAL A 264 2.88 -14.54 -9.51
N GLN A 265 3.73 -14.62 -10.54
CA GLN A 265 4.25 -13.42 -11.20
C GLN A 265 3.99 -13.49 -12.71
N ARG A 266 3.63 -12.34 -13.32
CA ARG A 266 3.47 -12.24 -14.78
C ARG A 266 3.71 -10.82 -15.28
N ASN A 267 4.17 -10.70 -16.52
CA ASN A 267 4.38 -9.43 -17.23
C ASN A 267 5.34 -8.44 -16.53
N ASN A 268 6.19 -8.87 -15.60
CA ASN A 268 7.19 -7.99 -15.00
C ASN A 268 8.35 -7.72 -15.97
N LEU A 269 8.79 -6.47 -16.05
CA LEU A 269 9.96 -6.03 -16.81
C LEU A 269 11.17 -5.95 -15.87
N LEU A 270 12.18 -6.78 -16.11
CA LEU A 270 13.43 -6.77 -15.36
C LEU A 270 14.51 -6.01 -16.15
N ILE A 271 15.18 -5.05 -15.51
CA ILE A 271 16.24 -4.23 -16.11
C ILE A 271 17.46 -4.32 -15.20
N ASN A 272 18.56 -4.92 -15.67
CA ASN A 272 19.74 -5.22 -14.85
C ASN A 272 19.40 -6.00 -13.56
N THR A 273 18.33 -6.78 -13.61
CA THR A 273 17.82 -7.61 -12.52
C THR A 273 17.59 -9.01 -13.09
N THR A 274 17.89 -10.02 -12.27
CA THR A 274 17.60 -11.42 -12.59
C THR A 274 16.52 -11.89 -11.63
N MET A 275 15.53 -12.62 -12.15
CA MET A 275 14.50 -13.20 -11.30
C MET A 275 15.11 -14.25 -10.36
N ASP A 276 14.59 -14.34 -9.14
CA ASP A 276 15.00 -15.34 -8.17
C ASP A 276 14.70 -16.76 -8.68
N SER A 277 15.70 -17.64 -8.61
CA SER A 277 15.64 -18.98 -9.22
C SER A 277 14.85 -20.01 -8.39
N ASP A 278 14.61 -19.70 -7.13
CA ASP A 278 14.00 -20.57 -6.11
C ASP A 278 12.59 -20.10 -5.71
N LEU A 279 11.95 -19.34 -6.58
CA LEU A 279 10.55 -18.92 -6.43
C LEU A 279 9.62 -20.12 -6.28
N VAL A 280 8.84 -20.11 -5.20
CA VAL A 280 7.77 -21.08 -4.96
C VAL A 280 6.46 -20.52 -5.50
N GLN A 281 5.88 -21.22 -6.48
CA GLN A 281 4.67 -20.77 -7.15
C GLN A 281 3.43 -20.84 -6.22
N GLY A 282 2.65 -19.75 -6.21
CA GLY A 282 1.39 -19.66 -5.47
C GLY A 282 0.13 -19.99 -6.26
N THR A 283 -1.00 -19.74 -5.60
CA THR A 283 -2.36 -19.98 -6.14
C THR A 283 -3.16 -18.69 -6.36
N LEU A 284 -2.70 -17.54 -5.84
CA LEU A 284 -3.34 -16.24 -6.04
C LEU A 284 -3.16 -15.77 -7.49
N THR A 285 -4.07 -16.18 -8.37
CA THR A 285 -4.04 -15.89 -9.82
C THR A 285 -5.06 -14.83 -10.24
N THR A 286 -5.99 -14.49 -9.34
CA THR A 286 -7.06 -13.50 -9.51
C THR A 286 -7.33 -12.78 -8.20
N VAL A 287 -7.85 -11.55 -8.29
CA VAL A 287 -8.26 -10.73 -7.14
C VAL A 287 -9.75 -10.39 -7.19
N PRO A 288 -10.40 -10.12 -6.04
CA PRO A 288 -11.86 -9.94 -5.96
C PRO A 288 -12.36 -8.52 -6.30
N TYR A 289 -11.56 -7.68 -6.96
CA TYR A 289 -11.93 -6.33 -7.42
C TYR A 289 -11.58 -6.13 -8.89
N THR A 290 -12.18 -5.12 -9.50
CA THR A 290 -11.83 -4.71 -10.87
C THR A 290 -10.58 -3.85 -10.83
N TYR A 291 -9.66 -4.11 -11.76
CA TYR A 291 -8.44 -3.33 -11.95
C TYR A 291 -8.04 -3.37 -13.43
N THR A 292 -7.09 -2.52 -13.76
CA THR A 292 -6.51 -2.39 -15.08
C THR A 292 -5.00 -2.36 -14.96
N LEU A 293 -4.32 -3.02 -15.87
CA LEU A 293 -2.87 -3.04 -15.93
C LEU A 293 -2.39 -2.09 -17.02
N ASP A 294 -1.29 -1.40 -16.73
CA ASP A 294 -0.55 -0.63 -17.72
C ASP A 294 0.56 -1.54 -18.26
N GLU A 295 1.01 -1.29 -19.48
CA GLU A 295 2.10 -2.08 -20.05
C GLU A 295 3.38 -1.84 -19.25
N ALA A 296 4.09 -2.92 -18.91
CA ALA A 296 5.24 -2.83 -18.02
C ALA A 296 6.29 -1.81 -18.49
N SER A 297 6.52 -1.72 -19.80
CA SER A 297 7.46 -0.76 -20.39
C SER A 297 7.09 0.72 -20.22
N THR A 298 5.83 1.02 -19.86
CA THR A 298 5.32 2.39 -19.68
C THR A 298 5.32 2.84 -18.22
N ILE A 299 5.44 1.91 -17.27
CA ILE A 299 5.25 2.18 -15.84
C ILE A 299 6.24 3.20 -15.32
N ALA A 300 7.53 3.09 -15.66
CA ALA A 300 8.55 4.00 -15.14
C ALA A 300 8.22 5.48 -15.48
N GLU A 301 7.70 5.74 -16.69
CA GLU A 301 7.26 7.08 -17.11
C GLU A 301 5.98 7.53 -16.38
N ILE A 302 4.98 6.64 -16.32
CA ILE A 302 3.71 6.92 -15.64
C ILE A 302 3.95 7.26 -14.18
N VAL A 303 4.72 6.43 -13.48
CA VAL A 303 5.13 6.62 -12.09
C VAL A 303 5.85 7.94 -11.89
N ALA A 304 6.85 8.25 -12.71
CA ALA A 304 7.67 9.45 -12.52
C ALA A 304 6.84 10.73 -12.61
N LYS A 305 5.74 10.68 -13.37
CA LYS A 305 4.81 11.80 -13.55
C LYS A 305 3.70 11.85 -12.50
N SER A 306 3.25 10.70 -12.03
CA SER A 306 1.98 10.58 -11.31
C SER A 306 2.11 10.11 -9.87
N ALA A 307 3.27 9.65 -9.41
CA ALA A 307 3.43 9.24 -8.02
C ALA A 307 3.88 10.40 -7.11
N GLY A 308 3.42 10.39 -5.87
CA GLY A 308 3.91 11.24 -4.79
C GLY A 308 3.05 12.47 -4.49
N ALA A 309 3.48 13.21 -3.46
CA ALA A 309 2.79 14.42 -3.03
C ALA A 309 2.97 15.56 -4.06
N GLY A 310 1.94 16.38 -4.21
CA GLY A 310 1.88 17.52 -5.12
C GLY A 310 1.36 17.22 -6.52
N VAL A 311 0.97 15.97 -6.81
CA VAL A 311 0.42 15.58 -8.11
C VAL A 311 -1.10 15.82 -8.18
N VAL A 312 -1.81 15.45 -7.12
CA VAL A 312 -3.27 15.56 -7.03
C VAL A 312 -3.70 16.96 -6.59
N THR A 313 -4.79 17.46 -7.17
CA THR A 313 -5.37 18.78 -6.88
C THR A 313 -6.79 18.62 -6.32
N PHE A 314 -7.20 19.47 -5.38
CA PHE A 314 -8.47 19.37 -4.64
C PHE A 314 -9.17 20.71 -4.50
#